data_AF-A0A059DCR2-F1
#
_entry.id   AF-A0A059DCR2-F1
#
_cell.length_a   1.000
_cell.length_b   1.000
_cell.length_c   1.000
_cell.angle_alpha   90.00
_cell.angle_beta   90.00
_cell.angle_gamma   90.00
#
_symmetry.space_group_name_H-M   'P 1'
#
loop_
_entity.id
_entity.type
_entity.pdbx_description
1 polymer ?
#
loop_
_entity_poly.entity_id
_entity_poly.type
_entity_poly.pdbx_seq_one_letter_code
_entity_poly.pdbx_strand_id
1 'polypeptide(L)'
;MAMVLRRVLLNGRAISSTGASPMAQSDSFAPAFSRFFSKPAPYAVKVGIPEFLQGIGRGVEAHVAKLESEIGDFNRLLVSRTLKLKKLGIPCKHRKLILKYTHKYRVGLWRPKAAPTKA
;
A
#
# COMPACT_ATOMS: atom_id res chain seq x y z
N MET A 1 -25.70 17.00 -0.15
CA MET A 1 -25.45 15.69 0.52
C MET A 1 -24.29 15.86 1.50
N ALA A 2 -24.56 16.41 2.68
CA ALA A 2 -23.56 16.66 3.72
C ALA A 2 -23.53 15.49 4.70
N MET A 3 -22.37 14.88 4.90
CA MET A 3 -22.19 13.75 5.83
C MET A 3 -21.75 14.27 7.19
N VAL A 4 -22.66 14.17 8.16
CA VAL A 4 -22.51 14.47 9.59
C VAL A 4 -21.39 13.62 10.21
N LEU A 5 -20.43 14.28 10.85
CA LEU A 5 -19.38 13.66 11.66
C LEU A 5 -19.88 13.50 13.10
N ARG A 6 -20.24 12.28 13.50
CA ARG A 6 -20.61 11.96 14.88
C ARG A 6 -19.35 11.92 15.76
N ARG A 7 -19.24 12.89 16.68
CA ARG A 7 -18.35 12.85 17.85
C ARG A 7 -18.82 11.76 18.81
N VAL A 8 -17.90 10.93 19.31
CA VAL A 8 -18.13 10.06 20.47
C VAL A 8 -17.27 10.60 21.62
N LEU A 9 -17.94 11.18 22.61
CA LEU A 9 -17.40 11.50 23.93
C LEU A 9 -17.50 10.23 24.79
N LEU A 10 -16.37 9.80 25.36
CA LEU A 10 -16.36 8.80 26.42
C LEU A 10 -15.99 9.51 27.72
N ASN A 11 -17.04 9.78 28.52
CA ASN A 11 -16.94 10.10 29.93
C ASN A 11 -16.59 8.81 30.70
N GLY A 12 -15.50 8.85 31.47
CA GLY A 12 -15.07 7.77 32.36
C GLY A 12 -15.05 8.24 33.81
N ARG A 13 -15.88 7.56 34.60
CA ARG A 13 -16.28 7.77 36.00
C ARG A 13 -15.13 7.73 37.01
N ALA A 14 -15.32 8.49 38.11
CA ALA A 14 -14.43 8.65 39.25
C ALA A 14 -14.21 7.38 40.10
N ILE A 15 -13.03 7.31 40.74
CA ILE A 15 -12.77 6.54 41.97
C ILE A 15 -11.69 7.27 42.79
N SER A 16 -12.03 7.59 44.02
CA SER A 16 -11.16 8.12 45.06
C SER A 16 -10.63 6.96 45.93
N SER A 17 -9.33 6.92 46.19
CA SER A 17 -8.76 6.21 47.35
C SER A 17 -7.33 6.68 47.64
N THR A 18 -7.22 7.40 48.76
CA THR A 18 -6.13 7.51 49.74
C THR A 18 -4.82 6.72 49.54
N GLY A 19 -3.69 7.40 49.74
CA GLY A 19 -2.59 6.87 50.57
C GLY A 19 -1.21 6.69 49.92
N ALA A 20 -0.24 7.50 50.40
CA ALA A 20 1.21 7.26 50.47
C ALA A 20 2.10 7.42 49.20
N SER A 21 2.97 8.43 49.27
CA SER A 21 4.23 8.60 48.50
C SER A 21 5.36 7.71 49.08
N PRO A 22 6.60 7.72 48.54
CA PRO A 22 7.07 7.79 47.14
C PRO A 22 8.07 6.65 46.83
N MET A 23 8.11 6.13 45.60
CA MET A 23 9.34 5.46 45.15
C MET A 23 9.52 5.60 43.64
N ALA A 24 10.73 6.02 43.28
CA ALA A 24 11.19 6.30 41.94
C ALA A 24 10.95 5.13 40.99
N GLN A 25 10.52 5.43 39.77
CA GLN A 25 11.12 4.88 38.54
C GLN A 25 10.57 5.61 37.32
N SER A 26 11.50 6.15 36.55
CA SER A 26 11.32 6.81 35.27
C SER A 26 11.02 5.77 34.20
N ASP A 27 9.75 5.54 33.88
CA ASP A 27 9.40 4.80 32.67
C ASP A 27 8.93 5.77 31.59
N SER A 28 9.88 6.05 30.72
CA SER A 28 9.67 6.82 29.50
C SER A 28 8.59 6.17 28.66
N PHE A 29 7.58 6.96 28.30
CA PHE A 29 6.60 6.63 27.27
C PHE A 29 7.31 6.23 25.98
N ALA A 30 7.32 4.94 25.66
CA ALA A 30 7.58 4.49 24.31
C ALA A 30 6.75 3.22 24.06
N PRO A 31 5.66 3.29 23.27
CA PRO A 31 5.10 2.07 22.72
C PRO A 31 6.12 1.53 21.73
N ALA A 32 6.85 0.51 22.16
CA ALA A 32 7.77 -0.25 21.32
C ALA A 32 6.98 -1.01 20.26
N PHE A 33 6.50 -0.30 19.24
CA PHE A 33 6.13 -0.90 17.97
C PHE A 33 7.42 -1.27 17.23
N SER A 34 8.09 -2.30 17.77
CA SER A 34 9.07 -3.08 17.04
C SER A 34 8.36 -3.77 15.89
N ARG A 35 8.14 -3.03 14.80
CA ARG A 35 7.64 -3.60 13.55
C ARG A 35 8.82 -4.33 12.92
N PHE A 36 9.02 -5.57 13.35
CA PHE A 36 9.86 -6.55 12.69
C PHE A 36 9.36 -6.77 11.25
N PHE A 37 9.85 -5.97 10.31
CA PHE A 37 9.88 -6.34 8.89
C PHE A 37 11.30 -6.79 8.56
N SER A 38 11.74 -7.92 9.15
CA SER A 38 13.11 -8.44 9.00
C SER A 38 13.32 -9.37 7.79
N LYS A 39 12.45 -9.32 6.78
CA LYS A 39 12.77 -9.92 5.47
C LYS A 39 12.29 -9.00 4.35
N PRO A 40 13.17 -8.55 3.43
CA PRO A 40 12.69 -8.19 2.12
C PRO A 40 12.08 -9.46 1.52
N ALA A 41 10.76 -9.43 1.37
CA ALA A 41 10.05 -10.05 0.26
C ALA A 41 10.92 -10.95 -0.66
N PRO A 42 10.85 -12.30 -0.58
CA PRO A 42 11.61 -13.23 -1.44
C PRO A 42 11.22 -13.20 -2.93
N TYR A 43 10.66 -12.09 -3.42
CA TYR A 43 10.02 -11.94 -4.72
C TYR A 43 10.59 -10.77 -5.51
N ALA A 44 11.89 -10.50 -5.32
CA ALA A 44 12.72 -9.77 -6.28
C ALA A 44 12.97 -10.56 -7.58
N VAL A 45 12.03 -11.45 -7.96
CA VAL A 45 11.87 -11.84 -9.36
C VAL A 45 11.62 -10.52 -10.07
N LYS A 46 12.46 -10.19 -11.05
CA LYS A 46 12.41 -8.94 -11.80
C LYS A 46 11.17 -8.97 -12.70
N VAL A 47 9.98 -8.86 -12.08
CA VAL A 47 8.72 -8.76 -12.80
C VAL A 47 8.74 -7.40 -13.49
N GLY A 48 8.77 -7.44 -14.81
CA GLY A 48 8.74 -6.23 -15.61
C GLY A 48 7.39 -5.51 -15.45
N ILE A 49 7.38 -4.21 -15.72
CA ILE A 49 6.12 -3.48 -15.99
C ILE A 49 5.24 -4.20 -17.03
N PRO A 50 5.78 -4.72 -18.16
CA PRO A 50 4.95 -5.39 -19.17
C PRO A 50 4.34 -6.69 -18.64
N GLU A 51 5.12 -7.51 -17.95
CA GLU A 51 4.66 -8.76 -17.34
C GLU A 51 3.59 -8.52 -16.27
N PHE A 52 3.77 -7.49 -15.45
CA PHE A 52 2.80 -7.09 -14.44
C PHE A 52 1.47 -6.67 -15.06
N LEU A 53 1.50 -5.83 -16.10
CA LEU A 53 0.30 -5.33 -16.76
C LEU A 53 -0.41 -6.43 -17.55
N GLN A 54 0.34 -7.34 -18.18
CA GLN A 54 -0.22 -8.52 -18.86
C GLN A 54 -0.90 -9.46 -17.85
N GLY A 55 -0.34 -9.64 -16.65
CA GLY A 55 -0.98 -10.42 -15.59
C GLY A 55 -2.30 -9.82 -15.10
N ILE A 56 -2.43 -8.48 -15.12
CA ILE A 56 -3.69 -7.79 -14.74
C ILE A 56 -4.77 -7.98 -15.82
N GLY A 57 -4.36 -7.90 -17.10
CA GLY A 57 -5.24 -7.96 -18.26
C GLY A 57 -6.25 -6.81 -18.31
N ARG A 58 -7.37 -7.00 -19.04
CA ARG A 58 -8.46 -6.01 -19.20
C ARG A 58 -7.99 -4.70 -19.87
N GLY A 59 -7.10 -4.82 -20.86
CA GLY A 59 -6.69 -3.71 -21.73
C GLY A 59 -5.74 -2.69 -21.10
N VAL A 60 -5.20 -2.94 -19.90
CA VAL A 60 -4.15 -2.07 -19.32
C VAL A 60 -2.80 -2.19 -20.04
N GLU A 61 -2.63 -3.26 -20.83
CA GLU A 61 -1.45 -3.54 -21.65
C GLU A 61 -1.18 -2.45 -22.70
N ALA A 62 -2.23 -1.82 -23.24
CA ALA A 62 -2.09 -0.71 -24.19
C ALA A 62 -1.41 0.54 -23.59
N HIS A 63 -1.23 0.59 -22.26
CA HIS A 63 -0.57 1.67 -21.56
C HIS A 63 0.86 1.33 -21.10
N VAL A 64 1.40 0.15 -21.49
CA VAL A 64 2.77 -0.28 -21.16
C VAL A 64 3.80 0.76 -21.63
N ALA A 65 3.78 1.14 -22.91
CA ALA A 65 4.75 2.07 -23.48
C ALA A 65 4.83 3.40 -22.71
N LYS A 66 3.69 3.95 -22.29
CA LYS A 66 3.64 5.21 -21.52
C LYS A 66 4.17 5.05 -20.10
N LEU A 67 3.94 3.88 -19.49
CA LEU A 67 4.39 3.58 -18.13
C LEU A 67 5.89 3.29 -18.11
N GLU A 68 6.43 2.60 -19.10
CA GLU A 68 7.86 2.36 -19.24
C GLU A 68 8.62 3.66 -19.47
N SER A 69 8.16 4.55 -20.35
CA SER A 69 8.87 5.82 -20.63
C SER A 69 8.91 6.77 -19.43
N GLU A 70 7.83 6.88 -18.65
CA GLU A 70 7.78 7.83 -17.52
C GLU A 70 8.33 7.24 -16.21
N ILE A 71 7.95 6.00 -15.91
CA ILE A 71 8.23 5.37 -14.62
C ILE A 71 9.54 4.58 -14.69
N GLY A 72 9.79 3.88 -15.81
CA GLY A 72 10.96 3.02 -16.06
C GLY A 72 10.99 1.77 -15.18
N ASP A 73 11.01 1.98 -13.86
CA ASP A 73 11.17 0.93 -12.87
C ASP A 73 9.84 0.40 -12.33
N PHE A 74 9.73 -0.92 -12.25
CA PHE A 74 8.60 -1.58 -11.59
C PHE A 74 8.40 -1.12 -10.13
N ASN A 75 9.49 -0.89 -9.39
CA ASN A 75 9.41 -0.38 -8.02
C ASN A 75 8.76 1.01 -7.94
N ARG A 76 9.05 1.89 -8.91
CA ARG A 76 8.41 3.20 -8.99
C ARG A 76 6.92 3.08 -9.35
N LEU A 77 6.51 2.04 -10.09
CA LEU A 77 5.10 1.74 -10.34
C LEU A 77 4.36 1.29 -9.05
N LEU A 78 4.99 0.49 -8.20
CA LEU A 78 4.38 0.01 -6.95
C LEU A 78 4.18 1.11 -5.89
N VAL A 79 5.06 2.12 -5.91
CA VAL A 79 5.02 3.25 -4.96
C VAL A 79 4.18 4.41 -5.49
N SER A 80 4.03 4.52 -6.82
CA SER A 80 3.33 5.63 -7.44
C SER A 80 1.83 5.66 -7.13
N ARG A 81 1.27 6.87 -7.25
CA ARG A 81 -0.12 7.20 -6.89
C ARG A 81 -0.89 7.72 -8.10
N THR A 82 -2.20 7.94 -7.92
CA THR A 82 -3.15 8.33 -8.98
C THR A 82 -2.73 9.57 -9.78
N LEU A 83 -2.10 10.56 -9.14
CA LEU A 83 -1.70 11.81 -9.80
C LEU A 83 -0.68 11.56 -10.92
N LYS A 84 0.32 10.69 -10.71
CA LYS A 84 1.29 10.35 -11.76
C LYS A 84 0.62 9.63 -12.93
N LEU A 85 -0.23 8.65 -12.63
CA LEU A 85 -0.98 7.91 -13.65
C LEU A 85 -1.99 8.79 -14.42
N LYS A 86 -2.53 9.84 -13.78
CA LYS A 86 -3.43 10.81 -14.43
C LYS A 86 -2.69 11.69 -15.43
N LYS A 87 -1.47 12.15 -15.09
CA LYS A 87 -0.64 12.96 -16.00
C LYS A 87 -0.31 12.21 -17.30
N LEU A 88 -0.19 10.89 -17.22
CA LEU A 88 0.03 10.00 -18.37
C LEU A 88 -1.20 9.75 -19.25
N GLY A 89 -2.35 10.36 -18.92
CA GLY A 89 -3.58 10.20 -19.68
C GLY A 89 -4.22 8.80 -19.54
N ILE A 90 -3.87 8.02 -18.50
CA ILE A 90 -4.45 6.69 -18.29
C ILE A 90 -5.90 6.84 -17.81
N PRO A 91 -6.90 6.17 -18.42
CA PRO A 91 -8.30 6.24 -18.00
C PRO A 91 -8.53 5.83 -16.54
N CYS A 92 -9.54 6.44 -15.90
CA CYS A 92 -9.82 6.23 -14.47
C CYS A 92 -10.05 4.76 -14.09
N LYS A 93 -10.71 3.99 -14.97
CA LYS A 93 -10.94 2.55 -14.78
C LYS A 93 -9.62 1.78 -14.68
N HIS A 94 -8.69 2.04 -15.61
CA HIS A 94 -7.37 1.41 -15.62
C HIS A 94 -6.51 1.84 -14.44
N ARG A 95 -6.52 3.13 -14.05
CA ARG A 95 -5.80 3.60 -12.85
C ARG A 95 -6.25 2.87 -11.58
N LYS A 96 -7.56 2.68 -11.39
CA LYS A 96 -8.11 1.92 -10.26
C LYS A 96 -7.64 0.47 -10.29
N LEU A 97 -7.62 -0.15 -11.46
CA LEU A 97 -7.20 -1.54 -11.62
C LEU A 97 -5.71 -1.72 -11.27
N ILE A 98 -4.84 -0.87 -11.84
CA ILE A 98 -3.40 -0.87 -11.55
C ILE A 98 -3.17 -0.74 -10.05
N LEU A 99 -3.76 0.26 -9.39
CA LEU A 99 -3.57 0.46 -7.94
C LEU A 99 -4.09 -0.69 -7.08
N LYS A 100 -5.18 -1.35 -7.51
CA LYS A 100 -5.72 -2.52 -6.82
C LYS A 100 -4.71 -3.67 -6.86
N TYR A 101 -4.13 -3.93 -8.03
CA TYR A 101 -3.19 -5.03 -8.21
C TYR A 101 -1.79 -4.73 -7.69
N THR A 102 -1.32 -3.48 -7.71
CA THR A 102 -0.04 -3.11 -7.07
C THR A 102 -0.12 -3.32 -5.57
N HIS A 103 -1.25 -2.99 -4.94
CA HIS A 103 -1.45 -3.28 -3.53
C HIS A 103 -1.49 -4.79 -3.24
N LYS A 104 -2.23 -5.57 -4.04
CA LYS A 104 -2.25 -7.04 -3.92
C LYS A 104 -0.86 -7.68 -4.09
N TYR A 105 -0.05 -7.14 -5.00
CA TYR A 105 1.33 -7.57 -5.20
C TYR A 105 2.20 -7.27 -3.97
N ARG A 106 2.09 -6.07 -3.39
CA ARG A 106 2.83 -5.68 -2.19
C ARG A 106 2.51 -6.55 -0.98
N VAL A 107 1.25 -6.98 -0.82
CA VAL A 107 0.82 -7.87 0.27
C VAL A 107 0.99 -9.35 -0.07
N GLY A 108 1.53 -9.69 -1.25
CA GLY A 108 1.80 -11.06 -1.68
C GLY A 108 0.56 -11.90 -2.03
N LEU A 109 -0.64 -11.30 -2.04
CA LEU A 109 -1.92 -11.99 -2.29
C LEU A 109 -2.11 -12.38 -3.76
N TRP A 110 -1.43 -11.69 -4.66
CA TRP A 110 -1.55 -11.91 -6.10
C TRP A 110 -0.19 -11.79 -6.78
N ARG A 111 0.02 -12.60 -7.81
CA ARG A 111 1.26 -12.64 -8.59
C ARG A 111 0.93 -12.57 -10.09
N PRO A 112 1.63 -11.74 -10.88
CA PRO A 112 1.59 -11.83 -12.32
C PRO A 112 2.03 -13.25 -12.70
N LYS A 113 1.19 -13.91 -13.49
CA LYS A 113 1.55 -15.19 -14.08
C LYS A 113 2.12 -14.85 -15.45
N ALA A 114 3.42 -15.01 -15.65
CA ALA A 114 3.98 -15.03 -16.99
C ALA A 114 3.20 -16.11 -17.75
N ALA A 115 2.38 -15.71 -18.72
CA ALA A 115 1.88 -16.68 -19.67
C ALA A 115 3.13 -17.29 -20.32
N PRO A 116 3.28 -18.61 -20.41
CA PRO A 116 4.30 -19.17 -21.27
C PRO A 116 3.96 -18.68 -22.67
N THR A 117 4.80 -17.85 -23.26
CA THR A 117 4.80 -17.64 -24.70
C THR A 117 4.83 -19.04 -25.30
N LYS A 118 3.71 -19.47 -25.88
CA LYS A 118 3.67 -20.71 -26.68
C LYS A 118 4.83 -20.59 -27.67
N ALA A 119 5.77 -21.53 -27.57
CA ALA A 119 6.76 -21.80 -28.60
C ALA A 119 6.07 -22.25 -29.88
#